data_AF-A0A7W4Z7N8-F1
#
_entry.id   AF-A0A7W4Z7N8-F1
#
_cell.length_a   1.000
_cell.length_b   1.000
_cell.length_c   1.000
_cell.angle_alpha   90.00
_cell.angle_beta   90.00
_cell.angle_gamma   90.00
#
_symmetry.space_group_name_H-M   'P 1'
#
loop_
_entity.id
_entity.type
_entity.pdbx_description
1 polymer ?
#
loop_
_entity_poly.entity_id
_entity_poly.type
_entity_poly.pdbx_seq_one_letter_code
_entity_poly.pdbx_strand_id
1 'polypeptide(L)'
;MKKKFLVESYEVVMDSSKNPLRHLDLASQHYIMQALAWMWSMVFSLSFLSIFYFHYVWGAHLLVLGGICLTVGIFRRAERNEARAYAVRVSPDARNYSHSSACTWKLDREA
;
A
#
# COMPACT_ATOMS: atom_id res chain seq x y z
N MET A 1 19.49 -28.78 -3.50
CA MET A 1 18.06 -29.07 -3.72
C MET A 1 17.12 -28.33 -2.76
N LYS A 2 17.33 -28.36 -1.43
CA LYS A 2 16.43 -27.72 -0.44
C LYS A 2 16.29 -26.18 -0.54
N LYS A 3 17.36 -25.46 -0.92
CA LYS A 3 17.35 -23.99 -1.03
C LYS A 3 16.40 -23.49 -2.12
N LYS A 4 16.33 -24.18 -3.26
CA LYS A 4 15.45 -23.80 -4.37
C LYS A 4 13.98 -23.92 -3.99
N PHE A 5 13.62 -25.00 -3.29
CA PHE A 5 12.24 -25.21 -2.81
C PHE A 5 11.81 -24.12 -1.83
N LEU A 6 12.69 -23.70 -0.91
CA LEU A 6 12.39 -22.63 0.05
C LEU A 6 12.26 -21.27 -0.63
N VAL A 7 13.13 -20.98 -1.61
CA VAL A 7 13.05 -19.76 -2.42
C VAL A 7 11.78 -19.74 -3.27
N GLU A 8 11.43 -20.83 -3.96
CA GLU A 8 10.19 -20.90 -4.75
C GLU A 8 8.93 -20.81 -3.89
N SER A 9 8.94 -21.44 -2.71
CA SER A 9 7.81 -21.35 -1.76
C SER A 9 7.66 -19.93 -1.22
N TYR A 10 8.78 -19.27 -0.92
CA TYR A 10 8.81 -17.88 -0.49
C TYR A 10 8.37 -16.93 -1.61
N GLU A 11 8.83 -17.17 -2.84
CA GLU A 11 8.48 -16.39 -4.02
C GLU A 11 6.98 -16.54 -4.35
N VAL A 12 6.38 -17.72 -4.22
CA VAL A 12 4.92 -17.90 -4.37
C VAL A 12 4.10 -17.11 -3.34
N VAL A 13 4.62 -16.98 -2.11
CA VAL A 13 3.91 -16.30 -1.01
C VAL A 13 4.15 -14.79 -1.01
N MET A 14 5.36 -14.33 -1.34
CA MET A 14 5.76 -12.92 -1.25
C MET A 14 5.77 -12.18 -2.59
N ASP A 15 5.83 -12.87 -3.73
CA ASP A 15 5.81 -12.21 -5.03
C ASP A 15 4.38 -11.74 -5.37
N SER A 16 4.20 -10.42 -5.35
CA SER A 16 2.98 -9.73 -5.78
C SER A 16 2.52 -10.14 -7.19
N SER A 17 3.41 -10.63 -8.05
CA SER A 17 3.11 -11.01 -9.43
C SER A 17 2.46 -12.41 -9.55
N LYS A 18 2.83 -13.33 -8.64
CA LYS A 18 2.40 -14.73 -8.65
C LYS A 18 1.32 -15.04 -7.61
N ASN A 19 1.07 -14.13 -6.69
CA ASN A 19 0.08 -14.28 -5.64
C ASN A 19 -1.35 -14.34 -6.23
N PRO A 20 -2.17 -15.36 -5.91
CA PRO A 20 -3.57 -15.46 -6.38
C PRO A 20 -4.47 -14.29 -5.93
N LEU A 21 -4.00 -13.44 -5.01
CA LEU A 21 -4.64 -12.21 -4.57
C LEU A 21 -4.23 -10.97 -5.38
N ARG A 22 -3.53 -11.12 -6.52
CA ARG A 22 -3.09 -10.03 -7.42
C ARG A 22 -4.23 -9.13 -7.92
N HIS A 23 -5.47 -9.61 -7.88
CA HIS A 23 -6.63 -8.80 -8.25
C HIS A 23 -7.02 -7.77 -7.17
N LEU A 24 -6.49 -7.90 -5.95
CA LEU A 24 -6.70 -7.00 -4.83
C LEU A 24 -5.55 -5.98 -4.75
N ASP A 25 -5.90 -4.74 -4.41
CA ASP A 25 -5.00 -3.61 -4.23
C ASP A 25 -3.77 -3.97 -3.36
N LEU A 26 -2.59 -3.48 -3.74
CA LEU A 26 -1.30 -3.79 -3.07
C LEU A 26 -1.34 -3.53 -1.57
N ALA A 27 -2.14 -2.56 -1.14
CA ALA A 27 -2.35 -2.27 0.27
C ALA A 27 -2.96 -3.48 1.01
N SER A 28 -3.93 -4.17 0.41
CA SER A 28 -4.61 -5.32 1.02
C SER A 28 -3.68 -6.53 1.20
N GLN A 29 -2.75 -6.77 0.26
CA GLN A 29 -1.73 -7.81 0.40
C GLN A 29 -0.79 -7.51 1.58
N HIS A 30 -0.36 -6.25 1.74
CA HIS A 30 0.50 -5.85 2.86
C HIS A 30 -0.23 -5.99 4.21
N TYR A 31 -1.51 -5.65 4.27
CA TYR A 31 -2.32 -5.83 5.49
C TYR A 31 -2.45 -7.28 5.93
N ILE A 32 -2.60 -8.22 4.99
CA ILE A 32 -2.73 -9.64 5.32
C ILE A 32 -1.41 -10.18 5.89
N MET A 33 -0.27 -9.79 5.31
CA MET A 33 1.05 -10.14 5.84
C MET A 33 1.27 -9.56 7.24
N GLN A 34 0.86 -8.31 7.46
CA GLN A 34 0.96 -7.66 8.77
C GLN A 34 0.06 -8.32 9.82
N ALA A 35 -1.16 -8.71 9.45
CA ALA A 35 -2.12 -9.38 10.33
C ALA A 35 -1.66 -10.78 10.74
N LEU A 36 -1.04 -11.53 9.82
CA LEU A 36 -0.44 -12.83 10.12
C LEU A 36 0.70 -12.68 11.14
N ALA A 37 1.65 -11.78 10.88
CA ALA A 37 2.75 -11.49 11.82
C ALA A 37 2.23 -11.04 13.20
N TRP A 38 1.14 -10.27 13.22
CA TRP A 38 0.49 -9.82 14.45
C TRP A 38 -0.13 -10.97 15.25
N MET A 39 -0.86 -11.89 14.60
CA MET A 39 -1.39 -13.08 15.29
C MET A 39 -0.29 -13.93 15.91
N TRP A 40 0.80 -14.17 15.18
CA TRP A 40 1.93 -14.96 15.69
C TRP A 40 2.64 -14.25 16.86
N SER A 41 2.77 -12.92 16.83
CA SER A 41 3.30 -12.14 17.95
C SER A 41 2.46 -12.30 19.24
N MET A 42 1.13 -12.36 19.12
CA MET A 42 0.25 -12.59 20.28
C MET A 42 0.41 -14.00 20.87
N VAL A 43 0.55 -15.02 20.02
CA VAL A 43 0.80 -16.41 20.47
C VAL A 43 2.12 -16.51 21.24
N PHE A 44 3.18 -15.87 20.75
CA PHE A 44 4.46 -15.84 21.45
C PHE A 44 4.40 -15.04 22.75
N SER A 45 3.71 -13.89 22.76
CA SER A 45 3.55 -13.08 23.98
C SER A 45 2.78 -13.84 25.08
N LEU A 46 1.74 -14.59 24.72
CA LEU A 46 0.99 -15.42 25.67
C LEU A 46 1.78 -16.65 26.15
N SER A 47 2.70 -17.16 25.33
CA SER A 47 3.52 -18.34 25.67
C SER A 47 4.61 -18.03 26.71
N PHE A 48 5.13 -16.79 26.73
CA PHE A 48 6.30 -16.43 27.55
C PHE A 48 6.02 -15.44 28.69
N LEU A 49 4.85 -14.79 28.75
CA LEU A 49 4.69 -13.56 29.54
C LEU A 49 3.54 -13.57 30.56
N SER A 50 3.90 -13.22 31.78
CA SER A 50 3.00 -12.96 32.92
C SER A 50 2.20 -11.65 32.72
N ILE A 51 1.00 -11.58 33.30
CA ILE A 51 -0.08 -10.58 33.11
C ILE A 51 0.37 -9.10 33.11
N PHE A 52 1.46 -8.76 33.80
CA PHE A 52 1.95 -7.38 33.93
C PHE A 52 2.62 -6.82 32.66
N TYR A 53 3.29 -7.62 31.85
CA TYR A 53 3.93 -7.10 30.63
C TYR A 53 3.04 -7.20 29.39
N PHE A 54 1.92 -7.90 29.52
CA PHE A 54 0.98 -8.14 28.42
C PHE A 54 0.42 -6.84 27.83
N HIS A 55 0.00 -5.90 28.68
CA HIS A 55 -0.64 -4.67 28.23
C HIS A 55 0.32 -3.70 27.51
N TYR A 56 1.61 -3.70 27.87
CA TYR A 56 2.61 -2.83 27.26
C TYR A 56 2.93 -3.28 25.83
N VAL A 57 3.16 -4.59 25.66
CA VAL A 57 3.39 -5.20 24.36
C VAL A 57 2.15 -5.06 23.47
N TRP A 58 0.96 -5.29 24.03
CA TRP A 58 -0.31 -5.15 23.31
C TRP A 58 -0.57 -3.71 22.84
N GLY A 59 -0.32 -2.72 23.70
CA GLY A 59 -0.45 -1.30 23.35
C GLY A 59 0.51 -0.86 22.24
N ALA A 60 1.77 -1.29 22.30
CA ALA A 60 2.75 -0.99 21.25
C ALA A 60 2.33 -1.56 19.89
N HIS A 61 1.81 -2.79 19.86
CA HIS A 61 1.35 -3.41 18.61
C HIS A 61 0.12 -2.72 18.02
N LEU A 62 -0.85 -2.32 18.85
CA LEU A 62 -2.03 -1.58 18.38
C LEU A 62 -1.65 -0.22 17.80
N LEU A 63 -0.67 0.46 18.39
CA LEU A 63 -0.18 1.73 17.86
C LEU A 63 0.46 1.55 16.48
N VAL A 64 1.28 0.51 16.30
CA VAL A 64 1.90 0.21 15.00
C VAL A 64 0.84 -0.14 13.95
N LEU A 65 -0.11 -1.02 14.27
CA LEU A 65 -1.18 -1.38 13.34
C LEU A 65 -2.08 -0.18 13.00
N GLY A 66 -2.42 0.62 14.02
CA GLY A 66 -3.15 1.87 13.85
C GLY A 66 -2.42 2.85 12.92
N GLY A 67 -1.10 2.98 13.08
CA GLY A 67 -0.24 3.78 12.21
C GLY A 67 -0.29 3.33 10.75
N ILE A 68 -0.14 2.04 10.49
CA ILE A 68 -0.19 1.48 9.12
C ILE A 68 -1.56 1.73 8.49
N CYS A 69 -2.65 1.47 9.23
CA CYS A 69 -4.02 1.73 8.79
C CYS A 69 -4.24 3.21 8.44
N LEU A 70 -3.73 4.11 9.28
CA LEU A 70 -3.78 5.56 9.05
C LEU A 70 -3.02 5.96 7.79
N THR A 71 -1.77 5.49 7.63
CA THR A 71 -0.93 5.83 6.48
C THR A 71 -1.58 5.41 5.16
N VAL A 72 -2.09 4.19 5.06
CA VAL A 72 -2.80 3.76 3.85
C VAL A 72 -4.13 4.50 3.69
N GLY A 73 -4.86 4.77 4.78
CA GLY A 73 -6.08 5.58 4.73
C GLY A 73 -5.81 6.97 4.16
N ILE A 74 -4.67 7.58 4.51
CA ILE A 74 -4.21 8.85 3.98
C ILE A 74 -3.86 8.71 2.49
N PHE A 75 -3.10 7.70 2.08
CA PHE A 75 -2.76 7.49 0.66
C PHE A 75 -3.99 7.24 -0.21
N ARG A 76 -4.91 6.36 0.21
CA ARG A 76 -6.18 6.14 -0.51
C ARG A 76 -7.05 7.40 -0.57
N ARG A 77 -6.94 8.28 0.42
CA ARG A 77 -7.63 9.57 0.42
C ARG A 77 -6.96 10.58 -0.52
N ALA A 78 -5.63 10.56 -0.61
CA ALA A 78 -4.86 11.36 -1.57
C ALA A 78 -5.17 10.93 -3.00
N GLU A 79 -5.06 9.64 -3.34
CA GLU A 79 -5.36 9.11 -4.67
C GLU A 79 -6.79 9.42 -5.12
N ARG A 80 -7.77 9.26 -4.23
CA ARG A 80 -9.17 9.56 -4.58
C ARG A 80 -9.41 11.07 -4.77
N ASN A 81 -8.66 11.92 -4.06
CA ASN A 81 -8.71 13.36 -4.27
C ASN A 81 -7.99 13.76 -5.56
N GLU A 82 -6.87 13.12 -5.90
CA GLU A 82 -6.15 13.30 -7.16
C GLU A 82 -6.99 12.86 -8.36
N ALA A 83 -7.67 11.70 -8.29
CA ALA A 83 -8.59 11.25 -9.32
C ALA A 83 -9.77 12.21 -9.51
N ARG A 84 -10.30 12.80 -8.42
CA ARG A 84 -11.32 13.86 -8.50
C ARG A 84 -10.77 15.15 -9.10
N ALA A 85 -9.56 15.56 -8.73
CA ALA A 85 -8.90 16.73 -9.29
C ALA A 85 -8.59 16.54 -10.79
N TYR A 86 -8.18 15.34 -11.21
CA TYR A 86 -8.00 14.96 -12.61
C TYR A 86 -9.34 14.95 -13.34
N ALA A 87 -10.40 14.36 -12.79
CA ALA A 87 -11.73 14.39 -13.40
C ALA A 87 -12.29 15.82 -13.58
N VAL A 88 -12.00 16.72 -12.63
CA VAL A 88 -12.32 18.15 -12.76
C VAL A 88 -11.46 18.84 -13.83
N ARG A 89 -10.15 18.52 -13.92
CA ARG A 89 -9.27 19.03 -14.99
C ARG A 89 -9.57 18.45 -16.38
N VAL A 90 -10.17 17.27 -16.45
CA VAL A 90 -10.62 16.57 -17.67
C VAL A 90 -12.08 16.87 -18.00
N SER A 91 -12.69 17.86 -17.34
CA SER A 91 -13.86 18.51 -17.93
C SER A 91 -13.43 19.14 -19.26
N PRO A 92 -14.14 18.91 -20.38
CA PRO A 92 -13.77 19.48 -21.66
C PRO A 92 -14.11 20.96 -21.63
N ASP A 93 -13.21 21.79 -21.08
CA ASP A 93 -13.16 23.21 -21.48
C ASP A 93 -12.58 23.28 -22.90
N ALA A 94 -13.33 22.75 -23.85
CA ALA A 94 -13.05 22.84 -25.28
C ALA A 94 -13.62 24.13 -25.87
N ARG A 95 -13.83 25.21 -25.08
CA ARG A 95 -14.40 26.46 -25.62
C ARG A 95 -13.79 27.77 -25.16
N ASN A 96 -12.73 27.84 -24.35
CA ASN A 96 -12.16 29.14 -23.98
C ASN A 96 -10.64 29.24 -23.85
N TYR A 97 -9.85 28.34 -24.45
CA TYR A 97 -8.41 28.59 -24.65
C TYR A 97 -8.14 29.19 -26.04
N SER A 98 -8.76 30.33 -26.30
CA SER A 98 -8.28 31.27 -27.31
C SER A 98 -7.31 32.23 -26.62
N HIS A 99 -6.07 32.27 -27.11
CA HIS A 99 -5.15 33.40 -27.07
C HIS A 99 -3.94 33.48 -26.10
N SER A 100 -3.59 32.46 -25.31
CA SER A 100 -2.33 32.52 -24.52
C SER A 100 -1.37 31.31 -24.56
N SER A 101 -1.71 30.24 -25.27
CA SER A 101 -0.89 29.00 -25.30
C SER A 101 0.04 28.89 -26.52
N ALA A 102 0.56 30.01 -27.02
CA ALA A 102 1.47 30.03 -28.18
C ALA A 102 2.94 29.67 -27.85
N CYS A 103 3.20 29.08 -26.68
CA CYS A 103 4.52 28.57 -26.31
C CYS A 103 4.41 27.13 -25.79
N THR A 104 3.87 26.22 -26.61
CA THR A 104 4.10 24.79 -26.42
C THR A 104 5.49 24.48 -26.96
N TRP A 105 6.46 24.35 -26.05
CA TRP A 105 7.78 23.83 -26.38
C TRP A 105 7.62 22.38 -26.86
N LYS A 106 7.82 22.15 -28.16
CA LYS A 106 7.68 20.83 -28.78
C LYS A 106 8.97 20.03 -28.60
N LEU A 107 8.89 19.01 -27.75
CA LEU A 107 9.88 17.96 -27.47
C LEU A 107 10.07 16.96 -28.65
N ASP A 108 9.90 17.42 -29.89
CA ASP A 108 10.01 16.60 -31.12
C ASP A 108 11.02 17.20 -32.10
N ARG A 109 11.82 18.18 -31.67
CA ARG A 109 12.81 18.89 -32.51
C ARG A 109 14.25 18.36 -32.33
N GLU A 110 14.45 17.29 -31.58
CA GLU A 110 15.78 16.74 -31.26
C GLU A 110 15.95 15.27 -31.64
N ALA A 111 15.08 14.72 -32.50
CA ALA A 111 15.25 13.41 -33.11
C ALA A 111 15.26 13.52 -34.64
#